data_AF-A0A817EHJ5-F1
#
_entry.id   AF-A0A817EHJ5-F1
#
_cell.length_a   1.000
_cell.length_b   1.000
_cell.length_c   1.000
_cell.angle_alpha   90.00
_cell.angle_beta   90.00
_cell.angle_gamma   90.00
#
_symmetry.space_group_name_H-M   'P 1'
#
loop_
_entity.id
_entity.type
_entity.pdbx_description
1 polymer ?
#
loop_
_entity_poly.entity_id
_entity_poly.type
_entity_poly.pdbx_seq_one_letter_code
_entity_poly.pdbx_strand_id
1 'polypeptide(L)'
;MFALVAATILILGGITALVLGLLLRSTGTPTSTTTSTSTTATTATTTTTTSATNQNTSVTRLEIGPKTFFRQDNERIVFEPSKMITLPPRHYCVIENPVVKNEDDQAQFDNNGQAKLLHGSLDVRLEKDYKEPFPLYPGEVLKQAPTLVKYVATNSALRLKAVLDFDDNGEQRKTGDEWLFEGPGTYIPRKEVSVEEHIVATVIGPNQAVKLSAKKELIDRMGQHRVAGENWLVKQLGAYVPLAYETVVSLENAYVVTDKKALHLRALKTFKDDFGQTRNNGDEWLVTKEQTETYILNVYEQLVSIVNINILTSRQYCVILNPVSCKNVRR
;
A
#
# COMPACT_ATOMS: atom_id res chain seq x y z
N MET A 1 -1.99 27.94 54.59
CA MET A 1 -0.57 27.53 54.74
C MET A 1 -0.20 26.81 53.45
N PHE A 2 0.24 27.44 52.35
CA PHE A 2 1.35 28.39 52.10
C PHE A 2 2.75 27.84 52.46
N ALA A 3 3.68 28.05 51.50
CA ALA A 3 5.11 27.68 51.41
C ALA A 3 5.35 26.27 50.81
N LEU A 4 5.92 26.06 49.61
CA LEU A 4 6.89 26.78 48.77
C LEU A 4 8.28 26.93 49.39
N VAL A 5 9.18 25.99 49.06
CA VAL A 5 10.66 26.08 49.07
C VAL A 5 11.11 25.07 48.00
N ALA A 6 11.57 25.38 46.78
CA ALA A 6 12.60 26.29 46.27
C ALA A 6 14.06 25.88 46.61
N ALA A 7 14.69 25.27 45.61
CA ALA A 7 16.08 25.45 45.15
C ALA A 7 17.27 25.14 46.08
N THR A 8 18.17 24.25 45.63
CA THR A 8 19.59 24.62 45.52
C THR A 8 20.27 23.86 44.38
N ILE A 9 20.85 24.66 43.49
CA ILE A 9 21.72 24.32 42.35
C ILE A 9 23.15 24.17 42.87
N LEU A 10 23.91 23.20 42.35
CA LEU A 10 25.37 23.26 42.39
C LEU A 10 25.91 22.86 41.01
N ILE A 11 26.42 23.88 40.32
CA ILE A 11 27.16 23.86 39.05
C ILE A 11 28.65 23.88 39.40
N LEU A 12 29.45 23.01 38.77
CA LEU A 12 30.88 23.16 38.44
C LEU A 12 31.24 21.89 37.62
N GLY A 13 31.80 21.90 36.41
CA GLY A 13 32.59 22.89 35.69
C GLY A 13 33.93 22.24 35.26
N GLY A 14 34.21 22.19 33.94
CA GLY A 14 35.50 21.79 33.34
C GLY A 14 35.42 20.42 32.65
N ILE A 15 35.43 20.26 31.31
CA ILE A 15 36.34 20.78 30.27
C ILE A 15 37.81 20.64 30.67
N THR A 16 38.44 19.55 30.24
CA THR A 16 39.83 19.53 29.78
C THR A 16 39.98 18.55 28.64
N ALA A 17 40.43 19.09 27.52
CA ALA A 17 40.90 18.39 26.35
C ALA A 17 42.04 17.42 26.69
N LEU A 18 42.02 16.24 26.08
CA LEU A 18 43.25 15.53 25.75
C LEU A 18 43.21 15.19 24.26
N VAL A 19 43.85 16.06 23.51
CA VAL A 19 44.28 15.86 22.12
C VAL A 19 45.74 15.43 22.17
N LEU A 20 46.17 14.72 21.12
CA LEU A 20 47.53 14.32 20.74
C LEU A 20 47.89 12.89 21.19
N GLY A 21 48.11 11.92 20.33
CA GLY A 21 48.21 11.88 18.88
C GLY A 21 49.12 10.70 18.53
N LEU A 22 48.69 9.83 17.60
CA LEU A 22 49.65 9.09 16.77
C LEU A 22 48.99 8.83 15.42
N LEU A 23 49.53 9.49 14.41
CA LEU A 23 49.26 9.27 13.00
C LEU A 23 49.81 7.90 12.57
N LEU A 24 48.98 7.06 11.98
CA LEU A 24 49.36 6.34 10.77
C LEU A 24 48.20 6.37 9.77
N ARG A 25 48.44 7.09 8.67
CA ARG A 25 47.63 7.06 7.45
C ARG A 25 47.69 5.63 6.88
N SER A 26 46.53 5.04 6.64
CA SER A 26 46.35 3.97 5.66
C SER A 26 45.22 4.39 4.74
N THR A 27 45.58 5.04 3.64
CA THR A 27 44.73 5.21 2.46
C THR A 27 44.56 3.85 1.80
N GLY A 28 43.56 3.08 2.23
CA GLY A 28 43.10 1.88 1.54
C GLY A 28 41.97 2.25 0.58
N THR A 29 42.33 2.45 -0.68
CA THR A 29 41.37 2.36 -1.80
C THR A 29 40.68 0.99 -1.77
N PRO A 30 39.40 0.86 -2.16
CA PRO A 30 38.78 -0.45 -2.32
C PRO A 30 39.41 -1.13 -3.55
N THR A 31 40.48 -1.89 -3.33
CA THR A 31 41.00 -2.84 -4.31
C THR A 31 39.97 -3.95 -4.48
N SER A 32 39.31 -3.96 -5.63
CA SER A 32 38.64 -5.11 -6.20
C SER A 32 39.61 -6.29 -6.18
N THR A 33 39.49 -7.15 -5.17
CA THR A 33 40.28 -8.36 -5.08
C THR A 33 39.56 -9.40 -5.92
N THR A 34 39.84 -9.38 -7.21
CA THR A 34 39.49 -10.47 -8.12
C THR A 34 40.43 -11.61 -7.80
N THR A 35 40.06 -12.46 -6.83
CA THR A 35 40.76 -13.71 -6.57
C THR A 35 40.53 -14.61 -7.77
N SER A 36 41.44 -14.61 -8.74
CA SER A 36 41.46 -15.58 -9.84
C SER A 36 42.05 -16.88 -9.32
N THR A 37 41.19 -17.77 -8.84
CA THR A 37 41.52 -19.20 -8.72
C THR A 37 41.71 -19.74 -10.13
N SER A 38 42.96 -20.08 -10.49
CA SER A 38 43.28 -20.78 -11.72
C SER A 38 42.91 -22.25 -11.59
N THR A 39 41.61 -22.54 -11.53
CA THR A 39 41.09 -23.91 -11.54
C THR A 39 41.08 -24.43 -12.98
N THR A 40 41.79 -25.53 -13.23
CA THR A 40 41.95 -26.13 -14.58
C THR A 40 40.69 -26.89 -15.03
N ALA A 41 39.92 -27.42 -14.07
CA ALA A 41 38.68 -28.13 -14.33
C ALA A 41 37.66 -27.81 -13.24
N THR A 42 36.44 -27.52 -13.65
CA THR A 42 35.35 -27.22 -12.73
C THR A 42 34.19 -28.16 -13.04
N THR A 43 33.79 -28.96 -12.04
CA THR A 43 32.69 -29.91 -12.20
C THR A 43 31.37 -29.21 -11.86
N ALA A 44 30.50 -29.04 -12.87
CA ALA A 44 29.12 -28.66 -12.65
C ALA A 44 28.30 -29.94 -12.40
N THR A 45 27.71 -30.04 -11.21
CA THR A 45 26.72 -31.06 -10.87
C THR A 45 25.35 -30.72 -11.49
N THR A 46 24.41 -31.67 -11.48
CA THR A 46 23.09 -31.62 -12.17
C THR A 46 22.25 -30.37 -11.89
N THR A 47 22.51 -29.66 -10.78
CA THR A 47 21.75 -28.47 -10.35
C THR A 47 22.63 -27.22 -10.21
N THR A 48 23.83 -27.24 -10.79
CA THR A 48 24.77 -26.11 -10.73
C THR A 48 25.13 -25.60 -12.11
N THR A 49 25.40 -24.31 -12.19
CA THR A 49 25.84 -23.64 -13.42
C THR A 49 27.07 -22.80 -13.18
N THR A 50 27.90 -22.72 -14.20
CA THR A 50 29.13 -21.91 -14.22
C THR A 50 29.09 -21.04 -15.48
N SER A 51 29.77 -19.89 -15.47
CA SER A 51 29.94 -19.09 -16.69
C SER A 51 31.40 -18.93 -17.04
N ALA A 52 31.73 -19.08 -18.33
CA ALA A 52 33.07 -18.93 -18.86
C ALA A 52 33.11 -17.86 -19.95
N THR A 53 34.09 -16.95 -19.87
CA THR A 53 34.39 -15.96 -20.90
C THR A 53 35.53 -16.44 -21.77
N ASN A 54 35.33 -16.40 -23.09
CA ASN A 54 36.41 -16.57 -24.06
C ASN A 54 37.13 -15.23 -24.23
N GLN A 55 38.44 -15.19 -23.94
CA GLN A 55 39.25 -13.98 -23.98
C GLN A 55 39.49 -13.44 -25.40
N ASN A 56 39.42 -14.31 -26.42
CA ASN A 56 39.63 -13.90 -27.81
C ASN A 56 38.40 -13.19 -28.38
N THR A 57 37.20 -13.63 -27.98
CA THR A 57 35.93 -13.08 -28.48
C THR A 57 35.22 -12.17 -27.47
N SER A 58 35.70 -12.12 -26.22
CA SER A 58 35.04 -11.47 -25.08
C SER A 58 33.62 -11.99 -24.77
N VAL A 59 33.24 -13.14 -25.34
CA VAL A 59 31.91 -13.73 -25.18
C VAL A 59 31.85 -14.54 -23.91
N THR A 60 30.85 -14.27 -23.06
CA THR A 60 30.59 -15.05 -21.85
C THR A 60 29.42 -15.98 -22.09
N ARG A 61 29.65 -17.28 -21.89
CA ARG A 61 28.63 -18.32 -22.06
C ARG A 61 28.32 -19.02 -20.75
N LEU A 62 27.10 -19.54 -20.66
CA LEU A 62 26.62 -20.33 -19.55
C LEU A 62 26.86 -21.81 -19.81
N GLU A 63 27.46 -22.51 -18.85
CA GLU A 63 27.62 -23.96 -18.87
C GLU A 63 26.70 -24.58 -17.81
N ILE A 64 25.77 -25.43 -18.27
CA ILE A 64 24.75 -26.10 -17.47
C ILE A 64 25.22 -27.54 -17.17
N GLY A 65 25.14 -27.96 -15.91
CA GLY A 65 25.46 -29.34 -15.50
C GLY A 65 24.38 -30.37 -15.88
N PRO A 66 24.64 -31.68 -15.73
CA PRO A 66 25.85 -32.31 -15.18
C PRO A 66 26.95 -32.45 -16.24
N LYS A 67 28.04 -31.69 -16.09
CA LYS A 67 29.16 -31.69 -17.03
C LYS A 67 30.44 -31.27 -16.32
N THR A 68 31.53 -31.99 -16.55
CA THR A 68 32.86 -31.52 -16.17
C THR A 68 33.33 -30.55 -17.24
N PHE A 69 33.44 -29.28 -16.87
CA PHE A 69 33.92 -28.25 -17.77
C PHE A 69 35.45 -28.20 -17.71
N PHE A 70 36.08 -28.50 -18.85
CA PHE A 70 37.52 -28.36 -19.04
C PHE A 70 37.80 -27.01 -19.69
N ARG A 71 38.38 -26.09 -18.92
CA ARG A 71 38.71 -24.74 -19.37
C ARG A 71 39.81 -24.80 -20.42
N GLN A 72 39.58 -24.19 -21.59
CA GLN A 72 40.62 -24.01 -22.59
C GLN A 72 41.57 -22.86 -22.22
N ASP A 73 42.74 -22.77 -22.87
CA ASP A 73 43.75 -21.75 -22.55
C ASP A 73 43.24 -20.32 -22.74
N ASN A 74 42.36 -20.11 -23.72
CA ASN A 74 41.75 -18.82 -24.03
C ASN A 74 40.45 -18.54 -23.24
N GLU A 75 40.15 -19.33 -22.21
CA GLU A 75 38.91 -19.21 -21.45
C GLU A 75 39.16 -18.90 -19.98
N ARG A 76 38.29 -18.07 -19.42
CA ARG A 76 38.31 -17.69 -18.01
C ARG A 76 36.96 -17.97 -17.38
N ILE A 77 36.96 -18.69 -16.27
CA ILE A 77 35.75 -18.86 -15.45
C ILE A 77 35.45 -17.53 -14.77
N VAL A 78 34.24 -17.02 -14.98
CA VAL A 78 33.76 -15.75 -14.39
C VAL A 78 33.06 -16.02 -13.07
N PHE A 79 32.21 -17.05 -13.06
CA PHE A 79 31.43 -17.45 -11.90
C PHE A 79 31.70 -18.92 -11.60
N GLU A 80 32.07 -19.18 -10.34
CA GLU A 80 32.16 -20.53 -9.80
C GLU A 80 30.79 -21.24 -9.84
N PRO A 81 30.73 -22.58 -9.81
CA PRO A 81 29.48 -23.33 -9.89
C PRO A 81 28.50 -22.90 -8.79
N SER A 82 27.45 -22.19 -9.18
CA SER A 82 26.37 -21.76 -8.30
C SER A 82 25.15 -22.64 -8.52
N LYS A 83 24.37 -22.85 -7.46
CA LYS A 83 23.09 -23.58 -7.58
C LYS A 83 22.12 -22.83 -8.48
N MET A 84 21.41 -23.56 -9.33
CA MET A 84 20.27 -23.04 -10.09
C MET A 84 19.17 -22.56 -9.13
N ILE A 85 18.39 -21.61 -9.61
CA ILE A 85 17.25 -21.11 -8.88
C ILE A 85 16.13 -22.15 -9.02
N THR A 86 15.65 -22.62 -7.88
CA THR A 86 14.48 -23.51 -7.81
C THR A 86 13.35 -22.72 -7.17
N LEU A 87 12.18 -22.68 -7.82
CA LEU A 87 10.99 -22.04 -7.28
C LEU A 87 10.12 -23.09 -6.57
N PRO A 88 9.93 -23.01 -5.24
CA PRO A 88 8.98 -23.87 -4.56
C PRO A 88 7.52 -23.55 -4.99
N PRO A 89 6.55 -24.44 -4.69
CA PRO A 89 5.16 -24.19 -5.00
C PRO A 89 4.68 -22.84 -4.46
N ARG A 90 3.91 -22.09 -5.27
CA ARG A 90 3.39 -20.76 -4.93
C ARG A 90 4.48 -19.71 -4.66
N HIS A 91 5.70 -19.90 -5.15
CA HIS A 91 6.73 -18.86 -5.08
C HIS A 91 6.92 -18.17 -6.43
N TYR A 92 7.46 -16.96 -6.35
CA TYR A 92 7.94 -16.19 -7.49
C TYR A 92 9.32 -15.61 -7.17
N CYS A 93 10.08 -15.27 -8.20
CA CYS A 93 11.28 -14.44 -8.06
C CYS A 93 11.25 -13.31 -9.08
N VAL A 94 12.03 -12.26 -8.82
CA VAL A 94 12.17 -11.14 -9.74
C VAL A 94 13.59 -11.10 -10.26
N ILE A 95 13.72 -11.08 -11.58
CA ILE A 95 15.00 -11.02 -12.28
C ILE A 95 15.11 -9.68 -12.99
N GLU A 96 16.27 -9.08 -12.90
CA GLU A 96 16.64 -7.86 -13.59
C GLU A 96 17.51 -8.20 -14.79
N ASN A 97 17.31 -7.44 -15.88
CA ASN A 97 17.93 -7.66 -17.19
C ASN A 97 17.64 -9.06 -17.78
N PRO A 98 16.36 -9.48 -17.85
CA PRO A 98 16.01 -10.83 -18.29
C PRO A 98 16.47 -11.11 -19.72
N VAL A 99 16.79 -12.36 -20.01
CA VAL A 99 17.14 -12.81 -21.36
C VAL A 99 15.96 -12.65 -22.32
N VAL A 100 16.23 -12.22 -23.56
CA VAL A 100 15.25 -12.15 -24.64
C VAL A 100 14.91 -13.57 -25.05
N LYS A 101 13.62 -13.90 -25.08
CA LYS A 101 13.13 -15.22 -25.50
C LYS A 101 12.40 -15.17 -26.83
N ASN A 102 12.48 -16.26 -27.58
CA ASN A 102 11.69 -16.52 -28.79
C ASN A 102 10.26 -16.96 -28.46
N GLU A 103 9.44 -17.14 -29.50
CA GLU A 103 8.07 -17.70 -29.39
C GLU A 103 8.06 -19.09 -28.71
N ASP A 104 9.14 -19.86 -28.87
CA ASP A 104 9.34 -21.18 -28.23
C ASP A 104 9.91 -21.11 -26.80
N ASP A 105 9.92 -19.93 -26.16
CA ASP A 105 10.50 -19.68 -24.82
C ASP A 105 12.02 -19.94 -24.71
N GLN A 106 12.71 -20.03 -25.86
CA GLN A 106 14.16 -20.24 -25.92
C GLN A 106 14.94 -18.91 -25.90
N ALA A 107 16.04 -18.88 -25.15
CA ALA A 107 16.93 -17.72 -25.09
C ALA A 107 17.54 -17.37 -26.46
N GLN A 108 17.52 -16.09 -26.82
CA GLN A 108 18.17 -15.58 -28.01
C GLN A 108 19.63 -15.20 -27.75
N PHE A 109 20.46 -15.46 -28.75
CA PHE A 109 21.87 -15.07 -28.75
C PHE A 109 22.17 -14.10 -29.89
N ASP A 110 23.19 -13.27 -29.72
CA ASP A 110 23.72 -12.42 -30.79
C ASP A 110 24.63 -13.21 -31.76
N ASN A 111 25.16 -12.55 -32.78
CA ASN A 111 26.03 -13.17 -33.78
C ASN A 111 27.34 -13.72 -33.18
N ASN A 112 27.71 -13.25 -31.99
CA ASN A 112 28.93 -13.66 -31.29
C ASN A 112 28.64 -14.80 -30.28
N GLY A 113 27.37 -15.19 -30.10
CA GLY A 113 26.96 -16.22 -29.14
C GLY A 113 26.74 -15.70 -27.72
N GLN A 114 26.68 -14.39 -27.51
CA GLN A 114 26.31 -13.77 -26.23
C GLN A 114 24.79 -13.71 -26.08
N ALA A 115 24.28 -14.03 -24.89
CA ALA A 115 22.85 -13.96 -24.60
C ALA A 115 22.34 -12.52 -24.71
N LYS A 116 21.25 -12.30 -25.47
CA LYS A 116 20.62 -10.99 -25.58
C LYS A 116 19.79 -10.72 -24.34
N LEU A 117 20.02 -9.60 -23.67
CA LEU A 117 19.30 -9.20 -22.46
C LEU A 117 18.41 -7.98 -22.71
N LEU A 118 17.29 -7.91 -22.00
CA LEU A 118 16.44 -6.72 -21.92
C LEU A 118 16.94 -5.83 -20.78
N HIS A 119 17.96 -5.02 -21.06
CA HIS A 119 18.55 -4.12 -20.07
C HIS A 119 17.52 -3.15 -19.47
N GLY A 120 17.55 -2.99 -18.15
CA GLY A 120 16.65 -2.11 -17.40
C GLY A 120 15.21 -2.64 -17.24
N SER A 121 14.93 -3.85 -17.73
CA SER A 121 13.64 -4.50 -17.56
C SER A 121 13.65 -5.48 -16.38
N LEU A 122 12.46 -5.76 -15.87
CA LEU A 122 12.22 -6.79 -14.84
C LEU A 122 11.39 -7.93 -15.43
N ASP A 123 11.65 -9.14 -14.97
CA ASP A 123 10.86 -10.34 -15.26
C ASP A 123 10.42 -10.98 -13.94
N VAL A 124 9.14 -11.33 -13.86
CA VAL A 124 8.57 -12.01 -12.68
C VAL A 124 8.36 -13.47 -13.05
N ARG A 125 9.25 -14.34 -12.57
CA ARG A 125 9.17 -15.78 -12.84
C ARG A 125 8.31 -16.47 -11.79
N LEU A 126 7.30 -17.20 -12.25
CA LEU A 126 6.38 -17.97 -11.43
C LEU A 126 6.71 -19.47 -11.53
N GLU A 127 6.45 -20.20 -10.45
CA GLU A 127 6.63 -21.66 -10.43
C GLU A 127 5.83 -22.39 -11.53
N LYS A 128 4.65 -21.88 -11.93
CA LYS A 128 3.85 -22.51 -13.00
C LYS A 128 4.62 -22.58 -14.34
N ASP A 129 5.41 -21.54 -14.62
CA ASP A 129 6.12 -21.35 -15.88
C ASP A 129 7.53 -21.94 -15.79
N TYR A 130 8.12 -21.97 -14.59
CA TYR A 130 9.46 -22.50 -14.32
C TYR A 130 9.42 -23.61 -13.28
N LYS A 131 8.91 -24.79 -13.69
CA LYS A 131 8.83 -25.99 -12.84
C LYS A 131 10.19 -26.62 -12.55
N GLU A 132 11.12 -26.49 -13.51
CA GLU A 132 12.47 -27.02 -13.38
C GLU A 132 13.44 -25.93 -12.89
N PRO A 133 14.50 -26.30 -12.14
CA PRO A 133 15.53 -25.37 -11.76
C PRO A 133 16.12 -24.68 -13.00
N PHE A 134 16.21 -23.36 -12.96
CA PHE A 134 16.72 -22.58 -14.07
C PHE A 134 17.97 -21.79 -13.67
N PRO A 135 18.90 -21.56 -14.61
CA PRO A 135 20.07 -20.75 -14.37
C PRO A 135 19.80 -19.27 -14.64
N LEU A 136 20.74 -18.42 -14.20
CA LEU A 136 20.82 -17.03 -14.63
C LEU A 136 21.80 -16.94 -15.80
N TYR A 137 21.40 -16.27 -16.87
CA TYR A 137 22.30 -15.96 -17.97
C TYR A 137 23.31 -14.87 -17.56
N PRO A 138 24.51 -14.83 -18.17
CA PRO A 138 25.50 -13.80 -17.88
C PRO A 138 24.90 -12.39 -18.06
N GLY A 139 24.78 -11.65 -16.95
CA GLY A 139 24.21 -10.29 -16.91
C GLY A 139 22.78 -10.22 -16.35
N GLU A 140 22.07 -11.34 -16.23
CA GLU A 140 20.85 -11.43 -15.41
C GLU A 140 21.21 -11.31 -13.93
N VAL A 141 20.38 -10.60 -13.16
CA VAL A 141 20.57 -10.44 -11.72
C VAL A 141 19.30 -10.87 -11.00
N LEU A 142 19.45 -11.74 -10.00
CA LEU A 142 18.35 -12.10 -9.10
C LEU A 142 18.07 -10.93 -8.15
N LYS A 143 17.14 -10.06 -8.55
CA LYS A 143 16.75 -8.89 -7.76
C LYS A 143 15.97 -9.28 -6.51
N GLN A 144 15.10 -10.28 -6.61
CA GLN A 144 14.33 -10.80 -5.47
C GLN A 144 14.42 -12.32 -5.45
N ALA A 145 14.91 -12.87 -4.34
CA ALA A 145 14.97 -14.30 -4.10
C ALA A 145 13.56 -14.94 -4.11
N PRO A 146 13.45 -16.27 -4.33
CA PRO A 146 12.18 -16.98 -4.31
C PRO A 146 11.34 -16.61 -3.08
N THR A 147 10.23 -15.92 -3.30
CA THR A 147 9.34 -15.38 -2.28
C THR A 147 7.94 -15.94 -2.49
N LEU A 148 7.24 -16.27 -1.40
CA LEU A 148 5.86 -16.75 -1.47
C LEU A 148 4.95 -15.66 -2.05
N VAL A 149 4.07 -16.05 -2.99
CA VAL A 149 3.02 -15.17 -3.50
C VAL A 149 2.08 -14.70 -2.39
N LYS A 150 1.63 -13.45 -2.47
CA LYS A 150 0.83 -12.85 -1.41
C LYS A 150 -0.62 -13.31 -1.53
N TYR A 151 -1.11 -14.01 -0.51
CA TYR A 151 -2.53 -14.28 -0.36
C TYR A 151 -3.22 -13.07 0.27
N VAL A 152 -4.32 -12.63 -0.34
CA VAL A 152 -5.18 -11.55 0.12
C VAL A 152 -6.47 -12.17 0.61
N ALA A 153 -6.77 -11.97 1.89
CA ALA A 153 -7.93 -12.58 2.55
C ALA A 153 -9.24 -11.88 2.18
N THR A 154 -10.37 -12.50 2.50
CA THR A 154 -11.68 -11.85 2.45
C THR A 154 -11.68 -10.58 3.32
N ASN A 155 -12.43 -9.55 2.92
CA ASN A 155 -12.48 -8.24 3.60
C ASN A 155 -11.11 -7.55 3.69
N SER A 156 -10.20 -7.84 2.76
CA SER A 156 -8.94 -7.13 2.60
C SER A 156 -8.64 -6.91 1.13
N ALA A 157 -7.81 -5.92 0.84
CA ALA A 157 -7.39 -5.58 -0.51
C ALA A 157 -5.94 -5.10 -0.52
N LEU A 158 -5.28 -5.20 -1.68
CA LEU A 158 -4.04 -4.50 -1.95
C LEU A 158 -4.33 -3.26 -2.76
N ARG A 159 -3.84 -2.10 -2.32
CA ARG A 159 -3.78 -0.90 -3.17
C ARG A 159 -2.58 -1.03 -4.09
N LEU A 160 -2.88 -1.15 -5.37
CA LEU A 160 -1.91 -1.25 -6.45
C LEU A 160 -1.75 0.11 -7.10
N LYS A 161 -0.56 0.38 -7.61
CA LYS A 161 -0.25 1.59 -8.37
C LYS A 161 0.54 1.23 -9.62
N ALA A 162 0.18 1.83 -10.75
CA ALA A 162 0.92 1.68 -12.00
C ALA A 162 2.21 2.50 -11.94
N VAL A 163 3.34 1.84 -12.19
CA VAL A 163 4.67 2.45 -12.31
C VAL A 163 4.97 2.82 -13.77
N LEU A 164 4.37 2.10 -14.71
CA LEU A 164 4.49 2.30 -16.15
C LEU A 164 3.11 2.20 -16.79
N ASP A 165 2.98 2.71 -18.02
CA ASP A 165 1.77 2.54 -18.82
C ASP A 165 1.69 1.10 -19.34
N PHE A 166 0.56 0.43 -19.14
CA PHE A 166 0.34 -0.94 -19.61
C PHE A 166 -1.14 -1.27 -19.80
N ASP A 167 -1.41 -2.34 -20.55
CA ASP A 167 -2.75 -2.88 -20.72
C ASP A 167 -3.02 -3.97 -19.67
N ASP A 168 -3.99 -3.71 -18.78
CA ASP A 168 -4.44 -4.67 -17.78
C ASP A 168 -5.69 -5.41 -18.30
N ASN A 169 -5.48 -6.44 -19.10
CA ASN A 169 -6.54 -7.28 -19.69
C ASN A 169 -7.62 -6.46 -20.45
N GLY A 170 -7.20 -5.46 -21.23
CA GLY A 170 -8.08 -4.57 -21.97
C GLY A 170 -8.40 -3.23 -21.29
N GLU A 171 -7.99 -3.04 -20.02
CA GLU A 171 -8.04 -1.75 -19.35
C GLU A 171 -6.67 -1.04 -19.43
N GLN A 172 -6.62 0.08 -20.15
CA GLN A 172 -5.41 0.88 -20.30
C GLN A 172 -5.10 1.62 -18.99
N ARG A 173 -4.09 1.14 -18.26
CA ARG A 173 -3.58 1.77 -17.03
C ARG A 173 -2.47 2.74 -17.39
N LYS A 174 -2.58 3.97 -16.90
CA LYS A 174 -1.51 4.98 -17.01
C LYS A 174 -0.67 5.00 -15.75
N THR A 175 0.56 5.45 -15.91
CA THR A 175 1.51 5.67 -14.82
C THR A 175 0.87 6.55 -13.74
N GLY A 176 0.88 6.04 -12.50
CA GLY A 176 0.30 6.71 -11.33
C GLY A 176 -1.16 6.40 -11.07
N ASP A 177 -1.84 5.64 -11.93
CA ASP A 177 -3.18 5.12 -11.64
C ASP A 177 -3.14 4.16 -10.46
N GLU A 178 -4.12 4.25 -9.57
CA GLU A 178 -4.28 3.38 -8.41
C GLU A 178 -5.60 2.59 -8.51
N TRP A 179 -5.54 1.31 -8.18
CA TRP A 179 -6.71 0.44 -8.11
C TRP A 179 -6.55 -0.59 -6.99
N LEU A 180 -7.58 -1.40 -6.77
CA LEU A 180 -7.58 -2.43 -5.75
C LEU A 180 -7.52 -3.83 -6.36
N PHE A 181 -6.74 -4.69 -5.72
CA PHE A 181 -6.93 -6.13 -5.81
C PHE A 181 -7.69 -6.59 -4.56
N GLU A 182 -8.99 -6.82 -4.70
CA GLU A 182 -9.86 -7.28 -3.61
C GLU A 182 -9.72 -8.80 -3.41
N GLY A 183 -9.61 -9.25 -2.15
CA GLY A 183 -9.62 -10.66 -1.80
C GLY A 183 -11.02 -11.28 -1.81
N PRO A 184 -11.15 -12.63 -1.75
CA PRO A 184 -10.07 -13.58 -1.55
C PRO A 184 -9.34 -13.94 -2.85
N GLY A 185 -8.01 -13.88 -2.84
CA GLY A 185 -7.22 -14.21 -4.02
C GLY A 185 -5.72 -14.18 -3.78
N THR A 186 -4.98 -14.82 -4.66
CA THR A 186 -3.52 -14.77 -4.65
C THR A 186 -3.08 -13.67 -5.61
N TYR A 187 -2.40 -12.65 -5.09
CA TYR A 187 -1.82 -11.59 -5.91
C TYR A 187 -0.55 -12.08 -6.58
N ILE A 188 -0.52 -11.99 -7.92
CA ILE A 188 0.63 -12.27 -8.76
C ILE A 188 1.28 -10.93 -9.10
N PRO A 189 2.52 -10.67 -8.63
CA PRO A 189 3.22 -9.44 -8.92
C PRO A 189 3.47 -9.25 -10.42
N ARG A 190 3.43 -8.01 -10.87
CA ARG A 190 3.76 -7.60 -12.24
C ARG A 190 4.86 -6.55 -12.21
N LYS A 191 5.65 -6.45 -13.27
CA LYS A 191 6.77 -5.50 -13.36
C LYS A 191 6.31 -4.05 -13.44
N GLU A 192 5.11 -3.81 -13.98
CA GLU A 192 4.52 -2.49 -14.19
C GLU A 192 3.74 -1.97 -12.96
N VAL A 193 3.61 -2.79 -11.90
CA VAL A 193 2.71 -2.53 -10.77
C VAL A 193 3.47 -2.53 -9.45
N SER A 194 3.35 -1.47 -8.66
CA SER A 194 3.80 -1.41 -7.26
C SER A 194 2.65 -1.70 -6.30
N VAL A 195 2.95 -2.40 -5.21
CA VAL A 195 2.02 -2.58 -4.08
C VAL A 195 2.27 -1.47 -3.06
N GLU A 196 1.33 -0.55 -2.92
CA GLU A 196 1.47 0.61 -2.04
C GLU A 196 1.04 0.29 -0.60
N GLU A 197 -0.09 -0.38 -0.43
CA GLU A 197 -0.70 -0.59 0.89
C GLU A 197 -1.53 -1.87 0.94
N HIS A 198 -1.58 -2.50 2.11
CA HIS A 198 -2.54 -3.57 2.41
C HIS A 198 -3.68 -3.00 3.24
N ILE A 199 -4.86 -2.93 2.63
CA ILE A 199 -6.07 -2.35 3.19
C ILE A 199 -6.90 -3.46 3.82
N VAL A 200 -7.30 -3.26 5.08
CA VAL A 200 -8.26 -4.14 5.76
C VAL A 200 -9.60 -3.41 5.86
N ALA A 201 -10.69 -4.14 5.73
CA ALA A 201 -12.02 -3.56 5.85
C ALA A 201 -12.26 -2.94 7.24
N THR A 202 -12.97 -1.82 7.24
CA THR A 202 -13.52 -1.24 8.47
C THR A 202 -14.87 -1.90 8.74
N VAL A 203 -15.04 -2.49 9.92
CA VAL A 203 -16.30 -3.14 10.31
C VAL A 203 -17.28 -2.08 10.83
N ILE A 204 -18.43 -1.96 10.16
CA ILE A 204 -19.52 -1.06 10.50
C ILE A 204 -20.58 -1.86 11.26
N GLY A 205 -20.71 -1.58 12.56
CA GLY A 205 -21.72 -2.18 13.42
C GLY A 205 -23.10 -1.49 13.34
N PRO A 206 -24.10 -2.01 14.06
CA PRO A 206 -25.39 -1.33 14.19
C PRO A 206 -25.20 0.05 14.84
N ASN A 207 -25.97 1.04 14.38
CA ASN A 207 -25.89 2.42 14.85
C ASN A 207 -24.50 3.06 14.66
N GLN A 208 -23.76 2.62 13.65
CA GLN A 208 -22.48 3.19 13.26
C GLN A 208 -22.46 3.53 11.77
N ALA A 209 -21.59 4.44 11.39
CA ALA A 209 -21.29 4.76 10.00
C ALA A 209 -19.81 5.08 9.85
N VAL A 210 -19.23 4.70 8.72
CA VAL A 210 -17.86 5.14 8.38
C VAL A 210 -17.93 6.46 7.62
N LYS A 211 -17.15 7.44 8.06
CA LYS A 211 -16.96 8.70 7.36
C LYS A 211 -15.79 8.56 6.40
N LEU A 212 -16.06 8.79 5.13
CA LEU A 212 -15.09 8.69 4.05
C LEU A 212 -14.77 10.08 3.49
N SER A 213 -13.59 10.20 2.91
CA SER A 213 -13.12 11.37 2.17
C SER A 213 -12.53 10.97 0.82
N ALA A 214 -12.87 11.68 -0.24
CA ALA A 214 -12.34 11.46 -1.57
C ALA A 214 -10.95 12.11 -1.72
N LYS A 215 -9.93 11.31 -2.04
CA LYS A 215 -8.58 11.83 -2.39
C LYS A 215 -8.55 12.45 -3.78
N LYS A 216 -9.32 11.88 -4.70
CA LYS A 216 -9.49 12.30 -6.09
C LYS A 216 -10.96 12.17 -6.46
N GLU A 217 -11.33 12.68 -7.62
CA GLU A 217 -12.65 12.44 -8.19
C GLU A 217 -12.85 10.94 -8.42
N LEU A 218 -13.95 10.38 -7.93
CA LEU A 218 -14.26 8.96 -8.07
C LEU A 218 -15.77 8.72 -8.10
N ILE A 219 -16.14 7.49 -8.45
CA ILE A 219 -17.49 6.98 -8.28
C ILE A 219 -17.45 6.06 -7.05
N ASP A 220 -18.27 6.35 -6.04
CA ASP A 220 -18.34 5.53 -4.84
C ASP A 220 -19.03 4.19 -5.10
N ARG A 221 -19.02 3.28 -4.10
CA ARG A 221 -19.68 1.96 -4.22
C ARG A 221 -21.20 2.03 -4.47
N MET A 222 -21.83 3.18 -4.21
CA MET A 222 -23.25 3.40 -4.45
C MET A 222 -23.53 3.97 -5.86
N GLY A 223 -22.49 4.17 -6.68
CA GLY A 223 -22.60 4.76 -8.01
C GLY A 223 -22.70 6.28 -8.00
N GLN A 224 -22.48 6.93 -6.86
CA GLN A 224 -22.53 8.39 -6.75
C GLN A 224 -21.16 8.98 -7.09
N HIS A 225 -21.17 9.97 -7.96
CA HIS A 225 -19.98 10.73 -8.31
C HIS A 225 -19.56 11.63 -7.15
N ARG A 226 -18.28 11.55 -6.76
CA ARG A 226 -17.67 12.28 -5.63
C ARG A 226 -16.54 13.16 -6.13
N VAL A 227 -16.49 14.39 -5.65
CA VAL A 227 -15.39 15.32 -5.98
C VAL A 227 -14.25 15.22 -4.98
N ALA A 228 -13.04 15.60 -5.38
CA ALA A 228 -11.88 15.60 -4.48
C ALA A 228 -12.12 16.44 -3.22
N GLY A 229 -11.81 15.88 -2.05
CA GLY A 229 -12.04 16.49 -0.74
C GLY A 229 -13.48 16.40 -0.24
N GLU A 230 -14.41 15.86 -1.02
CA GLU A 230 -15.78 15.59 -0.55
C GLU A 230 -15.75 14.55 0.56
N ASN A 231 -16.63 14.73 1.55
CA ASN A 231 -16.82 13.79 2.65
C ASN A 231 -18.25 13.24 2.60
N TRP A 232 -18.43 11.96 2.88
CA TRP A 232 -19.74 11.31 2.98
C TRP A 232 -19.72 10.20 4.03
N LEU A 233 -20.90 9.64 4.32
CA LEU A 233 -21.06 8.55 5.27
C LEU A 233 -21.56 7.30 4.57
N VAL A 234 -21.01 6.15 4.95
CA VAL A 234 -21.53 4.83 4.58
C VAL A 234 -22.09 4.16 5.84
N LYS A 235 -23.39 3.87 5.80
CA LYS A 235 -24.18 3.29 6.92
C LYS A 235 -24.46 1.79 6.75
N GLN A 236 -24.03 1.20 5.64
CA GLN A 236 -24.28 -0.21 5.35
C GLN A 236 -23.53 -1.08 6.36
N LEU A 237 -24.26 -1.98 7.03
CA LEU A 237 -23.69 -2.89 8.02
C LEU A 237 -22.72 -3.88 7.36
N GLY A 238 -21.66 -4.21 8.08
CA GLY A 238 -20.67 -5.19 7.66
C GLY A 238 -19.29 -4.59 7.40
N ALA A 239 -18.46 -5.35 6.70
CA ALA A 239 -17.08 -4.97 6.41
C ALA A 239 -17.03 -4.06 5.17
N TYR A 240 -16.60 -2.81 5.34
CA TYR A 240 -16.39 -1.87 4.25
C TYR A 240 -14.91 -1.79 3.89
N VAL A 241 -14.55 -2.22 2.68
CA VAL A 241 -13.21 -2.01 2.12
C VAL A 241 -13.21 -0.67 1.37
N PRO A 242 -12.44 0.34 1.81
CA PRO A 242 -12.31 1.61 1.10
C PRO A 242 -11.74 1.42 -0.30
N LEU A 243 -12.27 2.14 -1.29
CA LEU A 243 -11.74 2.17 -2.66
C LEU A 243 -10.34 2.82 -2.71
N ALA A 244 -9.62 2.68 -3.85
CA ALA A 244 -8.25 3.18 -4.00
C ALA A 244 -8.10 4.68 -3.64
N TYR A 245 -9.09 5.49 -4.03
CA TYR A 245 -9.12 6.94 -3.79
C TYR A 245 -10.01 7.36 -2.62
N GLU A 246 -10.47 6.42 -1.79
CA GLU A 246 -11.20 6.72 -0.56
C GLU A 246 -10.25 6.73 0.65
N THR A 247 -10.50 7.64 1.58
CA THR A 247 -9.80 7.68 2.87
C THR A 247 -10.83 7.52 3.98
N VAL A 248 -10.59 6.58 4.89
CA VAL A 248 -11.37 6.46 6.12
C VAL A 248 -10.95 7.57 7.06
N VAL A 249 -11.89 8.46 7.39
CA VAL A 249 -11.66 9.58 8.32
C VAL A 249 -11.93 9.15 9.75
N SER A 250 -13.11 8.58 9.99
CA SER A 250 -13.56 8.19 11.33
C SER A 250 -14.72 7.20 11.25
N LEU A 251 -14.93 6.45 12.34
CA LEU A 251 -16.15 5.67 12.58
C LEU A 251 -17.05 6.49 13.52
N GLU A 252 -18.21 6.90 13.02
CA GLU A 252 -19.17 7.72 13.73
C GLU A 252 -20.25 6.85 14.37
N ASN A 253 -20.54 7.11 15.65
CA ASN A 253 -21.61 6.43 16.39
C ASN A 253 -22.90 7.25 16.36
N ALA A 254 -24.04 6.58 16.37
CA ALA A 254 -25.33 7.23 16.50
C ALA A 254 -25.54 7.81 17.90
N TYR A 255 -26.23 8.94 17.96
CA TYR A 255 -26.76 9.51 19.18
C TYR A 255 -28.10 8.85 19.51
N VAL A 256 -28.30 8.49 20.77
CA VAL A 256 -29.57 7.94 21.26
C VAL A 256 -30.52 9.09 21.58
N VAL A 257 -31.67 9.10 20.91
CA VAL A 257 -32.75 10.07 21.09
C VAL A 257 -33.83 9.42 21.96
N THR A 258 -34.37 10.15 22.93
CA THR A 258 -35.37 9.61 23.87
C THR A 258 -36.54 10.57 24.00
N ASP A 259 -37.63 10.16 24.65
CA ASP A 259 -38.78 11.05 24.91
C ASP A 259 -38.39 12.29 25.72
N LYS A 260 -37.23 12.24 26.39
CA LYS A 260 -36.70 13.32 27.23
C LYS A 260 -35.56 14.11 26.59
N LYS A 261 -34.98 13.63 25.49
CA LYS A 261 -33.78 14.21 24.87
C LYS A 261 -33.98 14.35 23.36
N ALA A 262 -33.80 15.56 22.84
CA ALA A 262 -33.76 15.86 21.43
C ALA A 262 -32.35 16.34 21.03
N LEU A 263 -31.98 16.15 19.76
CA LEU A 263 -30.73 16.67 19.21
C LEU A 263 -30.98 18.00 18.55
N HIS A 264 -30.22 19.03 18.93
CA HIS A 264 -30.23 20.33 18.27
C HIS A 264 -29.12 20.37 17.24
N LEU A 265 -29.52 20.42 15.98
CA LEU A 265 -28.63 20.35 14.83
C LEU A 265 -28.62 21.68 14.09
N ARG A 266 -27.50 21.94 13.41
CA ARG A 266 -27.31 23.05 12.47
C ARG A 266 -26.78 22.54 11.14
N ALA A 267 -27.32 23.04 10.04
CA ALA A 267 -26.83 22.76 8.70
C ALA A 267 -25.59 23.61 8.38
N LEU A 268 -24.52 22.97 7.92
CA LEU A 268 -23.28 23.61 7.47
C LEU A 268 -23.35 24.05 5.99
N LYS A 269 -24.25 23.43 5.21
CA LYS A 269 -24.50 23.69 3.79
C LYS A 269 -25.97 23.44 3.48
N THR A 270 -26.44 23.86 2.31
CA THR A 270 -27.78 23.47 1.84
C THR A 270 -27.75 22.02 1.34
N PHE A 271 -28.55 21.15 1.94
CA PHE A 271 -28.64 19.73 1.58
C PHE A 271 -30.02 19.16 1.93
N LYS A 272 -30.27 17.92 1.50
CA LYS A 272 -31.46 17.15 1.87
C LYS A 272 -31.10 16.18 2.99
N ASP A 273 -31.77 16.28 4.12
CA ASP A 273 -31.52 15.42 5.29
C ASP A 273 -31.99 13.97 5.06
N ASP A 274 -31.65 13.08 6.00
CA ASP A 274 -32.03 11.65 5.93
C ASP A 274 -33.56 11.43 5.92
N PHE A 275 -34.34 12.41 6.39
CA PHE A 275 -35.81 12.39 6.40
C PHE A 275 -36.40 12.98 5.12
N GLY A 276 -35.55 13.45 4.20
CA GLY A 276 -35.95 14.01 2.92
C GLY A 276 -36.35 15.49 2.95
N GLN A 277 -36.11 16.20 4.06
CA GLN A 277 -36.36 17.63 4.18
C GLN A 277 -35.13 18.44 3.73
N THR A 278 -35.36 19.46 2.91
CA THR A 278 -34.30 20.40 2.51
C THR A 278 -33.97 21.34 3.66
N ARG A 279 -32.70 21.36 4.08
CA ARG A 279 -32.14 22.27 5.07
C ARG A 279 -31.24 23.26 4.34
N ASN A 280 -31.42 24.56 4.58
CA ASN A 280 -30.53 25.59 4.06
C ASN A 280 -29.34 25.79 4.99
N ASN A 281 -28.25 26.35 4.46
CA ASN A 281 -27.08 26.69 5.27
C ASN A 281 -27.47 27.59 6.46
N GLY A 282 -27.07 27.19 7.67
CA GLY A 282 -27.36 27.89 8.92
C GLY A 282 -28.72 27.56 9.54
N ASP A 283 -29.58 26.80 8.86
CA ASP A 283 -30.85 26.36 9.45
C ASP A 283 -30.56 25.48 10.68
N GLU A 284 -31.35 25.69 11.74
CA GLU A 284 -31.29 24.90 12.97
C GLU A 284 -32.62 24.18 13.21
N TRP A 285 -32.54 22.94 13.68
CA TRP A 285 -33.73 22.12 13.95
C TRP A 285 -33.48 21.14 15.09
N LEU A 286 -34.57 20.51 15.55
CA LEU A 286 -34.55 19.45 16.53
C LEU A 286 -34.86 18.11 15.87
N VAL A 287 -34.07 17.10 16.20
CA VAL A 287 -34.40 15.68 15.92
C VAL A 287 -34.93 15.07 17.21
N THR A 288 -36.16 14.57 17.15
CA THR A 288 -36.88 13.99 18.30
C THR A 288 -37.14 12.50 18.08
N LYS A 289 -37.55 11.80 19.15
CA LYS A 289 -37.85 10.37 19.11
C LYS A 289 -39.00 10.01 18.15
N GLU A 290 -39.87 10.97 17.85
CA GLU A 290 -40.96 10.77 16.87
C GLU A 290 -40.43 10.48 15.46
N GLN A 291 -39.21 10.94 15.15
CA GLN A 291 -38.57 10.74 13.86
C GLN A 291 -37.66 9.51 13.86
N THR A 292 -36.83 9.35 14.90
CA THR A 292 -35.92 8.22 15.04
C THR A 292 -35.48 8.00 16.48
N GLU A 293 -35.21 6.74 16.85
CA GLU A 293 -34.64 6.37 18.16
C GLU A 293 -33.14 6.63 18.24
N THR A 294 -32.44 6.49 17.10
CA THR A 294 -31.00 6.71 17.00
C THR A 294 -30.68 7.54 15.78
N TYR A 295 -29.79 8.51 15.90
CA TYR A 295 -29.45 9.43 14.83
C TYR A 295 -27.94 9.54 14.63
N ILE A 296 -27.48 9.23 13.43
CA ILE A 296 -26.08 9.42 13.03
C ILE A 296 -26.01 10.77 12.33
N LEU A 297 -25.21 11.69 12.87
CA LEU A 297 -25.00 13.01 12.27
C LEU A 297 -24.50 12.87 10.84
N ASN A 298 -25.14 13.58 9.91
CA ASN A 298 -24.67 13.67 8.54
C ASN A 298 -23.39 14.56 8.45
N VAL A 299 -22.65 14.46 7.35
CA VAL A 299 -21.42 15.24 7.12
C VAL A 299 -21.68 16.74 7.11
N TYR A 300 -22.85 17.17 6.64
CA TYR A 300 -23.25 18.57 6.57
C TYR A 300 -24.03 19.04 7.80
N GLU A 301 -24.06 18.24 8.85
CA GLU A 301 -24.73 18.55 10.10
C GLU A 301 -23.72 18.78 11.21
N GLN A 302 -24.02 19.75 12.05
CA GLN A 302 -23.28 20.02 13.26
C GLN A 302 -24.21 19.84 14.46
N LEU A 303 -23.81 19.02 15.42
CA LEU A 303 -24.47 18.95 16.72
C LEU A 303 -24.16 20.23 17.50
N VAL A 304 -25.18 21.05 17.74
CA VAL A 304 -25.07 22.27 18.55
C VAL A 304 -25.19 21.91 20.02
N SER A 305 -26.24 21.18 20.39
CA SER A 305 -26.47 20.75 21.77
C SER A 305 -27.45 19.57 21.86
N ILE A 306 -27.54 18.95 23.03
CA ILE A 306 -28.59 17.98 23.37
C ILE A 306 -29.60 18.72 24.25
N VAL A 307 -30.84 18.82 23.79
CA VAL A 307 -31.91 19.58 24.45
C VAL A 307 -32.79 18.62 25.24
N ASN A 308 -32.97 18.90 26.53
CA ASN A 308 -33.90 18.14 27.36
C ASN A 308 -35.32 18.70 27.23
N ILE A 309 -36.33 17.84 27.30
CA ILE A 309 -37.73 18.27 27.33
C ILE A 309 -38.02 19.07 28.60
N ASN A 310 -38.73 20.18 28.45
CA ASN A 310 -39.25 20.96 29.57
C ASN A 310 -40.65 20.46 29.92
N ILE A 311 -40.81 19.89 31.12
CA ILE A 311 -42.09 19.35 31.60
C ILE A 311 -42.65 20.31 32.66
N LEU A 312 -43.85 20.85 32.42
CA LEU A 312 -44.57 21.66 33.40
C LEU A 312 -45.54 20.77 34.18
N THR A 313 -45.56 20.93 35.50
CA THR A 313 -46.59 20.33 36.36
C THR A 313 -47.89 21.13 36.30
N SER A 314 -48.98 20.59 36.88
CA SER A 314 -50.31 21.25 36.91
C SER A 314 -50.33 22.62 37.60
N ARG A 315 -49.25 23.02 38.29
CA ARG A 315 -49.12 24.29 39.00
C ARG A 315 -48.02 25.19 38.44
N GLN A 316 -47.44 24.86 37.29
CA GLN A 316 -46.35 25.61 36.67
C GLN A 316 -46.78 26.17 35.31
N TYR A 317 -46.22 27.33 34.97
CA TYR A 317 -46.30 27.91 33.63
C TYR A 317 -44.92 28.40 33.23
N CYS A 318 -44.66 28.51 31.92
CA CYS A 318 -43.47 29.16 31.40
C CYS A 318 -43.86 30.14 30.29
N VAL A 319 -43.05 31.18 30.10
CA VAL A 319 -43.18 32.12 28.99
C VAL A 319 -42.02 31.88 28.04
N ILE A 320 -42.33 31.45 26.82
CA ILE A 320 -41.33 31.25 25.76
C ILE A 320 -41.14 32.59 25.05
N LEU A 321 -39.93 33.13 25.14
CA LEU A 321 -39.54 34.31 24.37
C LEU A 321 -39.19 33.89 22.94
N ASN A 322 -39.67 34.62 21.94
CA ASN A 322 -39.49 34.35 20.51
C ASN A 322 -39.97 32.95 20.08
N PRO A 323 -41.27 32.63 20.23
CA PRO A 323 -41.80 31.33 19.85
C PRO A 323 -41.66 31.08 18.34
N VAL A 324 -41.28 29.86 17.98
CA VAL A 324 -41.22 29.44 16.57
C VAL A 324 -42.64 29.21 16.04
N SER A 325 -43.00 29.88 14.95
CA SER A 325 -44.29 29.70 14.29
C SER A 325 -44.33 28.38 13.52
N CYS A 326 -45.45 27.66 13.57
CA CYS A 326 -45.72 26.47 12.76
C CYS A 326 -45.74 26.74 11.24
N LYS A 327 -45.69 28.01 10.80
CA LYS A 327 -45.64 28.41 9.38
C LYS A 327 -44.23 28.53 8.79
N ASN A 328 -43.18 28.30 9.57
CA ASN A 328 -41.79 28.38 9.08
C ASN A 328 -41.30 27.11 8.35
N VAL A 329 -42.19 26.14 8.07
CA VAL A 329 -41.95 25.15 7.02
C VAL A 329 -42.20 25.85 5.68
N ARG A 330 -41.19 26.56 5.17
CA ARG A 330 -41.25 27.22 3.86
C ARG A 330 -41.57 26.15 2.80
N ARG A 331 -42.69 26.35 2.09
CA ARG A 331 -43.12 25.55 0.94
C ARG A 331 -42.09 25.54 -0.18
#